data_AF-A0AA37SAR4-F1
#
_entry.id   AF-A0AA37SAR4-F1
#
_cell.length_a   1.000
_cell.length_b   1.000
_cell.length_c   1.000
_cell.angle_alpha   90.00
_cell.angle_beta   90.00
_cell.angle_gamma   90.00
#
_symmetry.space_group_name_H-M   'P 1'
#
loop_
_entity.id
_entity.type
_entity.pdbx_description
1 polymer ?
#
loop_
_entity_poly.entity_id
_entity_poly.type
_entity_poly.pdbx_seq_one_letter_code
_entity_poly.pdbx_strand_id
1 'polypeptide(L)'
;MKIRNLLLLLPAFTLAAYSGQSLATPNSAMESIQSYCNQMAQSGLPEEETKMMIEECINEQSLYLSEAPAEQETDCYQEVDERVAELTEQGSEEVDYDALYEQCMERRK
;
A
#
# COMPACT_ATOMS: atom_id res chain seq x y z
N MET A 1 -40.77 -14.32 32.18
CA MET A 1 -40.46 -13.26 31.17
C MET A 1 -39.03 -12.80 31.45
N LYS A 2 -38.05 -13.05 30.55
CA LYS A 2 -37.62 -12.14 29.44
C LYS A 2 -37.27 -10.75 30.02
N ILE A 3 -36.03 -10.25 30.03
CA ILE A 3 -35.01 -10.18 28.96
C ILE A 3 -33.60 -10.03 29.55
N ARG A 4 -32.64 -10.63 28.83
CA ARG A 4 -31.18 -10.52 28.95
C ARG A 4 -30.73 -9.07 28.73
N ASN A 5 -29.87 -8.53 29.60
CA ASN A 5 -29.08 -7.34 29.26
C ASN A 5 -27.60 -7.69 29.41
N LEU A 6 -27.08 -8.34 28.36
CA LEU A 6 -25.67 -8.61 28.13
C LEU A 6 -25.07 -7.29 27.61
N LEU A 7 -24.57 -6.45 28.53
CA LEU A 7 -23.85 -5.24 28.13
C LEU A 7 -22.50 -5.68 27.54
N LEU A 8 -22.39 -5.55 26.22
CA LEU A 8 -21.22 -5.85 25.42
C LEU A 8 -20.01 -5.06 25.92
N LEU A 9 -19.03 -5.77 26.48
CA LEU A 9 -17.65 -5.31 26.59
C LEU A 9 -17.07 -5.23 25.17
N LEU A 10 -17.14 -4.05 24.56
CA LEU A 10 -16.35 -3.70 23.38
C LEU A 10 -14.90 -3.46 23.84
N PRO A 11 -13.90 -4.27 23.42
CA PRO A 11 -12.53 -3.82 23.50
C PRO A 11 -12.34 -2.71 22.45
N ALA A 12 -12.07 -1.50 22.93
CA ALA A 12 -11.56 -0.41 22.12
C ALA A 12 -10.20 -0.81 21.55
N PHE A 13 -10.21 -1.38 20.34
CA PHE A 13 -9.00 -1.53 19.54
C PHE A 13 -8.66 -0.16 18.98
N THR A 14 -7.97 0.65 19.78
CA THR A 14 -7.25 1.80 19.27
C THR A 14 -6.12 1.25 18.40
N LEU A 15 -6.30 1.27 17.07
CA LEU A 15 -5.18 1.17 16.14
C LEU A 15 -4.30 2.40 16.37
N ALA A 16 -3.29 2.27 17.23
CA ALA A 16 -2.14 3.13 17.17
C ALA A 16 -1.52 2.93 15.78
N ALA A 17 -1.55 3.99 14.97
CA ALA A 17 -0.81 4.08 13.73
C ALA A 17 0.68 3.85 14.06
N TYR A 18 1.18 2.68 13.71
CA TYR A 18 2.61 2.38 13.84
C TYR A 18 3.30 2.98 12.62
N SER A 19 3.71 4.25 12.77
CA SER A 19 4.71 4.87 11.91
C SER A 19 6.06 4.19 12.17
N GLY A 20 6.37 3.20 11.35
CA GLY A 20 7.66 2.53 11.29
C GLY A 20 8.02 2.26 9.84
N GLN A 21 8.59 3.26 9.17
CA GLN A 21 9.31 3.05 7.92
C GLN A 21 10.55 2.20 8.23
N SER A 22 10.43 0.88 8.12
CA SER A 22 11.59 0.01 7.95
C SER A 22 11.75 -0.20 6.45
N LEU A 23 12.84 0.32 5.88
CA LEU A 23 13.32 -0.16 4.59
C LEU A 23 13.61 -1.65 4.76
N ALA A 24 12.66 -2.48 4.35
CA ALA A 24 12.84 -3.92 4.33
C ALA A 24 13.91 -4.22 3.27
N THR A 25 15.03 -4.77 3.73
CA THR A 25 15.99 -5.39 2.81
C THR A 25 15.31 -6.57 2.10
N PRO A 26 15.68 -6.92 0.86
CA PRO A 26 14.99 -7.95 0.08
C PRO A 26 14.84 -9.29 0.82
N ASN A 27 15.85 -9.66 1.62
CA ASN A 27 15.82 -10.90 2.42
C ASN A 27 14.78 -10.83 3.56
N SER A 28 14.68 -9.69 4.25
CA SER A 28 13.68 -9.49 5.31
C SER A 28 12.23 -9.42 4.79
N ALA A 29 12.06 -8.98 3.54
CA ALA A 29 10.74 -8.90 2.89
C ALA A 29 10.21 -10.28 2.48
N MET A 30 11.09 -11.18 2.02
CA MET A 30 10.68 -12.54 1.67
C MET A 30 10.27 -13.35 2.92
N GLU A 31 11.00 -13.20 4.02
CA GLU A 31 10.67 -13.84 5.30
C GLU A 31 9.32 -13.36 5.86
N SER A 32 9.00 -12.07 5.72
CA SER A 32 7.71 -11.52 6.16
C SER A 32 6.55 -12.01 5.30
N ILE A 33 6.72 -12.14 3.98
CA ILE A 33 5.73 -12.73 3.06
C ILE A 33 5.45 -14.19 3.43
N GLN A 34 6.50 -14.98 3.65
CA GLN A 34 6.34 -16.37 4.05
C GLN A 34 5.56 -16.47 5.36
N SER A 35 5.90 -15.67 6.37
CA SER A 35 5.19 -15.64 7.65
C SER A 35 3.72 -15.24 7.49
N TYR A 36 3.43 -14.25 6.65
CA TYR A 36 2.07 -13.80 6.36
C TYR A 36 1.25 -14.90 5.67
N CYS A 37 1.78 -15.51 4.61
CA CYS A 37 1.09 -16.56 3.87
C CYS A 37 0.83 -17.82 4.73
N ASN A 38 1.78 -18.17 5.60
CA ASN A 38 1.58 -19.25 6.58
C ASN A 38 0.48 -18.92 7.61
N GLN A 39 0.33 -17.66 8.02
CA GLN A 39 -0.73 -17.25 8.94
C GLN A 39 -2.11 -17.19 8.27
N MET A 40 -2.16 -16.88 6.98
CA MET A 40 -3.40 -16.85 6.21
C MET A 40 -3.96 -18.24 5.88
N ALA A 41 -3.09 -19.25 5.81
CA ALA A 41 -3.51 -20.64 5.68
C ALA A 41 -4.39 -21.04 6.88
N GLN A 42 -5.70 -21.05 6.67
CA GLN A 42 -6.65 -21.41 7.72
C GLN A 42 -6.56 -22.90 8.04
N SER A 43 -6.56 -23.24 9.32
CA SER A 43 -6.67 -24.62 9.79
C SER A 43 -7.99 -25.23 9.33
N GLY A 44 -7.95 -26.32 8.56
CA GLY A 44 -9.15 -27.01 8.08
C GLY A 44 -9.04 -27.56 6.67
N LEU A 45 -8.06 -27.11 5.89
CA LEU A 45 -7.71 -27.68 4.60
C LEU A 45 -6.76 -28.88 4.75
N PRO A 46 -6.81 -29.86 3.83
CA PRO A 46 -5.75 -30.86 3.69
C PRO A 46 -4.38 -30.21 3.55
N GLU A 47 -3.33 -30.89 4.03
CA GLU A 47 -1.96 -30.37 4.01
C GLU A 47 -1.51 -29.95 2.60
N GLU A 48 -1.87 -30.74 1.58
CA GLU A 48 -1.55 -30.45 0.19
C GLU A 48 -2.25 -29.19 -0.32
N GLU A 49 -3.53 -29.01 0.02
CA GLU A 49 -4.28 -27.80 -0.35
C GLU A 49 -3.77 -26.56 0.39
N THR A 50 -3.38 -26.74 1.65
CA THR A 50 -2.74 -25.69 2.46
C THR A 50 -1.42 -25.25 1.84
N LYS A 51 -0.61 -26.21 1.38
CA LYS A 51 0.67 -25.94 0.74
C LYS A 51 0.50 -25.19 -0.58
N MET A 52 -0.43 -25.62 -1.44
CA MET A 52 -0.74 -24.92 -2.69
C MET A 52 -1.20 -23.48 -2.43
N MET A 53 -2.06 -23.26 -1.42
CA MET A 53 -2.51 -21.93 -1.02
C MET A 53 -1.34 -21.04 -0.55
N ILE A 54 -0.41 -21.58 0.25
CA ILE A 54 0.76 -20.85 0.71
C ILE A 54 1.68 -20.51 -0.47
N GLU A 55 1.92 -21.45 -1.38
CA GLU A 55 2.74 -21.24 -2.57
C GLU A 55 2.15 -20.16 -3.49
N GLU A 56 0.84 -20.21 -3.74
CA GLU A 56 0.13 -19.19 -4.53
C GLU A 56 0.20 -17.81 -3.85
N CYS A 57 -0.02 -17.76 -2.53
CA CYS A 57 0.11 -16.52 -1.76
C CYS A 57 1.52 -15.93 -1.84
N ILE A 58 2.57 -16.76 -1.70
CA ILE A 58 3.96 -16.29 -1.78
C ILE A 58 4.23 -15.78 -3.19
N ASN A 59 3.77 -16.47 -4.23
CA ASN A 59 3.96 -16.05 -5.61
C ASN A 59 3.36 -14.65 -5.84
N GLU A 60 2.08 -14.47 -5.49
CA GLU A 60 1.39 -13.18 -5.63
C GLU A 60 2.08 -12.06 -4.82
N GLN A 61 2.44 -12.32 -3.57
CA GLN A 61 3.10 -11.32 -2.71
C GLN A 61 4.53 -11.00 -3.16
N SER A 62 5.24 -11.99 -3.71
CA SER A 62 6.62 -11.80 -4.21
C SER A 62 6.67 -10.96 -5.48
N LEU A 63 5.60 -10.98 -6.30
CA LEU A 63 5.49 -10.12 -7.48
C LEU A 63 5.59 -8.65 -7.09
N TYR A 64 4.96 -8.22 -6.00
CA TYR A 64 5.07 -6.84 -5.50
C TYR A 64 6.48 -6.46 -5.01
N LEU A 65 7.33 -7.44 -4.67
CA LEU A 65 8.74 -7.17 -4.35
C LEU A 65 9.61 -7.06 -5.60
N SER A 66 9.32 -7.85 -6.64
CA SER A 66 10.00 -7.73 -7.94
C SER A 66 9.50 -6.56 -8.79
N GLU A 67 8.25 -6.14 -8.57
CA GLU A 67 7.59 -5.00 -9.19
C GLU A 67 7.66 -3.75 -8.31
N ALA A 68 8.44 -3.75 -7.23
CA ALA A 68 8.88 -2.51 -6.61
C ALA A 68 9.56 -1.71 -7.73
N PRO A 69 8.91 -0.63 -8.22
CA PRO A 69 9.22 -0.09 -9.53
C PRO A 69 10.68 0.33 -9.54
N ALA A 70 11.45 -0.24 -10.46
CA ALA A 70 12.69 0.34 -10.89
C ALA A 70 12.36 1.77 -11.31
N GLU A 71 12.67 2.74 -10.45
CA GLU A 71 12.45 4.18 -10.65
C GLU A 71 11.08 4.47 -11.30
N GLN A 72 10.03 4.53 -10.48
CA GLN A 72 8.72 5.00 -10.94
C GLN A 72 8.93 6.41 -11.54
N GLU A 73 9.06 6.48 -12.86
CA GLU A 73 9.24 7.71 -13.61
C GLU A 73 8.04 8.60 -13.25
N THR A 74 8.29 9.68 -12.50
CA THR A 74 7.25 10.53 -11.91
C THR A 74 6.28 10.92 -13.02
N ASP A 75 5.00 10.54 -12.96
CA ASP A 75 4.03 10.91 -14.00
C ASP A 75 3.90 12.45 -14.05
N CYS A 76 3.61 12.99 -15.23
CA CYS A 76 3.29 14.41 -15.41
C CYS A 76 2.19 14.89 -14.46
N TYR A 77 1.21 14.05 -14.10
CA TYR A 77 0.23 14.43 -13.07
C TYR A 77 0.89 14.74 -11.72
N GLN A 78 1.81 13.89 -11.28
CA GLN A 78 2.50 14.06 -10.00
C GLN A 78 3.44 15.27 -10.04
N GLU A 79 4.15 15.50 -11.15
CA GLU A 79 5.03 16.66 -11.31
C GLU A 79 4.25 17.99 -11.32
N VAL A 80 3.06 18.00 -11.95
CA VAL A 80 2.19 19.18 -11.96
C VAL A 80 1.61 19.45 -10.57
N ASP A 81 1.19 18.42 -9.84
CA ASP A 81 0.67 18.56 -8.47
C ASP A 81 1.71 19.20 -7.53
N GLU A 82 2.96 18.73 -7.59
CA GLU A 82 4.07 19.32 -6.83
C GLU A 82 4.30 20.78 -7.22
N ARG A 83 4.25 21.08 -8.53
CA ARG A 83 4.45 22.44 -9.03
C ARG A 83 3.32 23.39 -8.63
N VAL A 84 2.07 22.92 -8.64
CA VAL A 84 0.90 23.69 -8.21
C VAL A 84 0.99 24.00 -6.72
N ALA A 85 1.42 23.03 -5.90
CA ALA A 85 1.63 23.24 -4.48
C ALA A 85 2.67 24.34 -4.21
N GLU A 86 3.82 24.28 -4.88
CA GLU A 86 4.86 25.33 -4.77
C GLU A 86 4.35 26.72 -5.16
N LEU A 87 3.63 26.82 -6.29
CA LEU A 87 3.11 28.09 -6.79
C LEU A 87 2.06 28.67 -5.85
N THR A 88 1.22 27.81 -5.27
CA THR A 88 0.21 28.19 -4.29
C THR A 88 0.86 28.68 -2.99
N GLU A 89 1.91 28.01 -2.50
CA GLU A 89 2.68 28.46 -1.33
C GLU A 89 3.37 29.81 -1.57
N GLN A 90 3.78 30.09 -2.82
CA GLN A 90 4.36 31.37 -3.23
C GLN A 90 3.32 32.48 -3.41
N GLY A 91 2.03 32.19 -3.22
CA GLY A 91 0.94 33.15 -3.32
C GLY A 91 0.47 33.41 -4.76
N SER A 92 0.67 32.46 -5.67
CA SER A 92 0.03 32.52 -6.98
C SER A 92 -1.47 32.27 -6.83
N GLU A 93 -2.30 33.24 -7.18
CA GLU A 93 -3.77 33.15 -7.07
C GLU A 93 -4.42 32.40 -8.23
N GLU A 94 -3.74 32.30 -9.38
CA GLU A 94 -4.19 31.55 -10.55
C GLU A 94 -3.07 30.64 -11.05
N VAL A 95 -3.27 29.33 -10.87
CA VAL A 95 -2.39 28.29 -11.43
C VAL A 95 -3.17 27.53 -12.49
N ASP A 96 -2.70 27.58 -13.73
CA ASP A 96 -3.28 26.84 -14.85
C ASP A 96 -2.70 25.42 -14.88
N TYR A 97 -3.47 24.48 -14.34
CA TYR A 97 -3.10 23.07 -14.25
C TYR A 97 -2.92 22.43 -15.63
N ASP A 98 -3.80 22.75 -16.57
CA ASP A 98 -3.81 22.16 -17.90
C ASP A 98 -2.56 22.60 -18.68
N ALA A 99 -2.18 23.88 -18.58
CA ALA A 99 -0.95 24.38 -19.20
C ALA A 99 0.32 23.72 -18.63
N LEU A 100 0.38 23.46 -17.32
CA LEU A 100 1.50 22.77 -16.69
C LEU A 100 1.57 21.30 -17.12
N TYR A 101 0.42 20.64 -17.25
CA TYR A 101 0.33 19.27 -17.74
C TYR A 101 0.76 19.15 -19.20
N GLU A 102 0.25 20.02 -20.08
CA GLU A 102 0.67 20.06 -21.49
C GLU A 102 2.18 20.31 -21.62
N GLN A 103 2.73 21.25 -20.84
CA GLN A 103 4.17 21.50 -20.81
C GLN A 103 4.97 20.26 -20.39
N CYS A 104 4.52 19.55 -19.35
CA CYS A 104 5.19 18.32 -18.94
C CYS A 104 5.15 17.26 -20.04
N MET A 105 3.99 17.06 -20.66
CA MET A 105 3.81 16.10 -21.74
C MET A 105 4.62 16.45 -22.98
N GLU A 106 4.84 17.75 -23.29
CA GLU A 106 5.69 18.20 -24.39
C GLU A 106 7.18 17.95 -24.14
N ARG A 107 7.67 18.13 -22.91
CA ARG A 107 9.09 17.86 -22.57
C ARG A 107 9.47 16.38 -22.69
N ARG A 108 8.48 15.49 -22.65
CA ARG A 108 8.64 14.03 -22.69
C ARG A 108 8.38 13.42 -24.07
N LYS A 109 8.12 14.24 -25.09
CA LYS A 109 8.07 13.83 -26.50
C LYS A 109 9.45 13.88 -27.14
#